data_AF-A0A371ECU5-F1
#
_entry.id   AF-A0A371ECU5-F1
#
_cell.length_a   1.000
_cell.length_b   1.000
_cell.length_c   1.000
_cell.angle_alpha   90.00
_cell.angle_beta   90.00
_cell.angle_gamma   90.00
#
_symmetry.space_group_name_H-M   'P 1'
#
loop_
_entity.id
_entity.type
_entity.pdbx_description
1 polymer ?
#
loop_
_entity_poly.entity_id
_entity_poly.type
_entity_poly.pdbx_seq_one_letter_code
_entity_poly.pdbx_strand_id
1 'polypeptide(L)'
;MENNDRTLKELATPDVVYQSWCMQYPQLESAQTYKLKSGLIHLLPKFHGFAGEDPHKHLKEFHVGIPKDYIKMKAFPFSLDGATKDWLYLQQTLFNTWGDMKRTFLEKFFPASRTATIRKEICGMRQHTRETLHEYWERFNKLCATCPHH
;
A
#
# COMPACT_ATOMS: atom_id res chain seq x y z
N MET A 1 -49.82 -8.40 0.65
CA MET A 1 -49.19 -7.54 1.67
C MET A 1 -48.31 -8.47 2.49
N GLU A 2 -47.01 -8.47 2.21
CA GLU A 2 -46.05 -9.36 2.86
C GLU A 2 -45.63 -8.74 4.18
N ASN A 3 -45.86 -9.48 5.27
CA ASN A 3 -45.62 -9.01 6.62
C ASN A 3 -44.12 -9.15 6.94
N ASN A 4 -43.46 -8.03 7.23
CA ASN A 4 -42.01 -7.92 7.39
C ASN A 4 -41.64 -7.71 8.87
N ASP A 5 -42.18 -8.56 9.74
CA ASP A 5 -41.90 -8.53 11.19
C ASP A 5 -40.55 -9.20 11.48
N ARG A 6 -39.46 -8.52 11.14
CA ARG A 6 -38.13 -8.89 11.64
C ARG A 6 -37.98 -8.43 13.08
N THR A 7 -37.52 -9.31 13.94
CA THR A 7 -37.30 -9.00 15.36
C THR A 7 -36.11 -8.05 15.54
N LEU A 8 -36.14 -7.18 16.56
CA LEU A 8 -35.02 -6.28 16.91
C LEU A 8 -33.67 -7.01 17.05
N LYS A 9 -33.71 -8.30 17.39
CA LYS A 9 -32.54 -9.18 17.49
C LYS A 9 -31.94 -9.52 16.12
N GLU A 10 -32.76 -9.66 15.09
CA GLU A 10 -32.33 -9.88 13.70
C GLU A 10 -31.74 -8.62 13.07
N LEU A 11 -32.20 -7.43 13.48
CA LEU A 11 -31.58 -6.14 13.08
C LEU A 11 -30.23 -5.88 13.76
N ALA A 12 -30.02 -6.46 14.96
CA ALA A 12 -28.79 -6.35 15.73
C ALA A 12 -27.78 -7.47 15.43
N THR A 13 -28.16 -8.45 14.62
CA THR A 13 -27.21 -9.43 14.11
C THR A 13 -26.46 -8.72 12.98
N PRO A 14 -25.13 -8.52 13.07
CA PRO A 14 -24.40 -8.07 11.89
C PRO A 14 -24.71 -9.11 10.83
N ASP A 15 -25.27 -8.69 9.70
CA ASP A 15 -25.38 -9.52 8.53
C ASP A 15 -23.94 -9.83 8.13
N VAL A 16 -23.39 -10.94 8.64
CA VAL A 16 -22.07 -11.44 8.29
C VAL A 16 -22.18 -12.07 6.89
N VAL A 17 -22.79 -11.35 5.95
CA VAL A 17 -22.30 -11.35 4.59
C VAL A 17 -20.90 -10.80 4.74
N TYR A 18 -19.97 -11.71 4.94
CA TYR A 18 -18.54 -11.49 4.84
C TYR A 18 -18.35 -10.68 3.57
N GLN A 19 -18.23 -9.36 3.73
CA GLN A 19 -18.29 -8.43 2.62
C GLN A 19 -17.25 -8.92 1.64
N SER A 20 -17.73 -9.39 0.49
CA SER A 20 -16.95 -10.19 -0.44
C SER A 20 -15.63 -9.50 -0.64
N TRP A 21 -14.56 -10.21 -0.27
CA TRP A 21 -13.23 -9.67 -0.11
C TRP A 21 -12.94 -8.80 -1.34
N CYS A 22 -12.42 -7.59 -1.16
CA CYS A 22 -12.05 -6.67 -2.24
C CYS A 22 -10.97 -7.24 -3.20
N MET A 23 -10.66 -8.53 -3.06
CA MET A 23 -9.71 -9.30 -3.83
C MET A 23 -10.44 -10.53 -4.37
N GLN A 24 -11.00 -10.41 -5.58
CA GLN A 24 -11.38 -11.58 -6.36
C GLN A 24 -10.12 -12.09 -7.05
N TYR A 25 -9.55 -13.17 -6.54
CA TYR A 25 -8.38 -13.79 -7.17
C TYR A 25 -8.85 -14.53 -8.43
N PRO A 26 -8.12 -14.43 -9.56
CA PRO A 26 -8.38 -15.29 -10.71
C PRO A 26 -8.36 -16.75 -10.25
N GLN A 27 -9.37 -17.52 -10.65
CA GLN A 27 -9.50 -18.93 -10.31
C GLN A 27 -8.32 -19.68 -10.94
N LEU A 28 -7.31 -20.00 -10.12
CA LEU A 28 -6.13 -20.73 -10.60
C LEU A 28 -6.49 -22.23 -10.62
N GLU A 29 -6.32 -22.86 -11.78
CA GLU A 29 -6.40 -24.31 -11.93
C GLU A 29 -5.48 -25.00 -10.90
N SER A 30 -6.00 -26.09 -10.34
CA SER A 30 -5.67 -26.72 -9.06
C SER A 30 -4.31 -27.43 -8.99
N ALA A 31 -3.21 -26.79 -9.42
CA ALA A 31 -1.89 -27.42 -9.40
C ALA A 31 -0.88 -26.82 -8.42
N GLN A 32 -1.10 -25.65 -7.81
CA GLN A 32 -0.13 -25.08 -6.83
C GLN A 32 -0.75 -23.98 -5.95
N THR A 33 -1.59 -24.36 -5.00
CA THR A 33 -2.05 -23.45 -3.94
C THR A 33 -0.88 -23.15 -2.99
N TYR A 34 0.00 -22.23 -3.39
CA TYR A 34 1.04 -21.72 -2.47
C TYR A 34 0.33 -21.05 -1.29
N LYS A 35 0.34 -21.72 -0.14
CA LYS A 35 -0.13 -21.14 1.13
C LYS A 35 0.98 -20.26 1.67
N LEU A 36 0.67 -18.99 1.91
CA LEU A 36 1.51 -18.11 2.70
C LEU A 36 1.66 -18.77 4.09
N LYS A 37 2.87 -19.17 4.47
CA LYS A 37 3.12 -19.73 5.80
C LYS A 37 2.91 -18.62 6.82
N SER A 38 2.02 -18.83 7.80
CA SER A 38 1.72 -17.85 8.84
C SER A 38 2.97 -17.40 9.59
N GLY A 39 3.91 -18.32 9.81
CA GLY A 39 5.22 -18.03 10.40
C GLY A 39 6.12 -17.10 9.59
N LEU A 40 5.78 -16.73 8.35
CA LEU A 40 6.54 -15.74 7.57
C LEU A 40 5.89 -14.36 7.56
N ILE A 41 4.65 -14.24 8.04
CA ILE A 41 3.89 -12.98 8.01
C ILE A 41 4.55 -11.91 8.87
N HIS A 42 5.13 -12.31 10.01
CA HIS A 42 5.81 -11.38 10.92
C HIS A 42 7.14 -10.85 10.36
N LEU A 43 7.69 -11.47 9.31
CA LEU A 43 8.92 -11.05 8.64
C LEU A 43 8.65 -10.07 7.49
N LEU A 44 7.39 -9.85 7.14
CA LEU A 44 7.05 -8.87 6.10
C LEU A 44 7.37 -7.46 6.60
N PRO A 45 7.88 -6.57 5.72
CA PRO A 45 8.04 -5.17 6.07
C PRO A 45 6.69 -4.59 6.48
N LYS A 46 6.71 -3.60 7.37
CA LYS A 46 5.52 -2.94 7.90
C LYS A 46 5.46 -1.51 7.40
N PHE A 47 4.28 -1.14 6.89
CA PHE A 47 4.00 0.22 6.45
C PHE A 47 2.78 0.76 7.20
N HIS A 48 3.00 1.84 7.93
CA HIS A 48 2.00 2.46 8.80
C HIS A 48 1.31 3.65 8.11
N GLY A 49 1.94 4.23 7.10
CA GLY A 49 1.49 5.44 6.41
C GLY A 49 1.96 6.74 7.06
N PHE A 50 3.05 6.71 7.82
CA PHE A 50 3.58 7.91 8.47
C PHE A 50 4.33 8.83 7.49
N ALA A 51 4.42 10.13 7.82
CA ALA A 51 5.01 11.15 6.95
C ALA A 51 6.49 10.88 6.55
N GLY A 52 7.23 10.14 7.39
CA GLY A 52 8.62 9.74 7.12
C GLY A 52 8.78 8.40 6.40
N GLU A 53 7.70 7.64 6.21
CA GLU A 53 7.76 6.38 5.47
C GLU A 53 7.72 6.64 3.96
N ASP A 54 8.45 5.81 3.22
CA ASP A 54 8.50 5.85 1.77
C ASP A 54 7.72 4.66 1.18
N PRO A 55 6.57 4.91 0.52
CA PRO A 55 5.77 3.86 -0.12
C PRO A 55 6.55 3.06 -1.18
N HIS A 56 7.47 3.71 -1.91
CA HIS A 56 8.28 3.05 -2.93
C HIS A 56 9.32 2.13 -2.31
N LYS A 57 9.96 2.58 -1.23
CA LYS A 57 10.88 1.76 -0.45
C LYS A 57 10.17 0.52 0.11
N HIS A 58 8.98 0.70 0.69
CA HIS A 58 8.16 -0.42 1.18
C HIS A 58 7.85 -1.44 0.09
N LEU A 59 7.38 -1.00 -1.08
CA LEU A 59 7.10 -1.90 -2.20
C LEU A 59 8.34 -2.66 -2.68
N LYS A 60 9.51 -2.01 -2.68
CA LYS A 60 10.78 -2.65 -3.04
C LYS A 60 11.17 -3.73 -2.04
N GLU A 61 11.10 -3.44 -0.74
CA GLU A 61 11.39 -4.41 0.33
C GLU A 61 10.40 -5.59 0.31
N PHE A 62 9.11 -5.31 0.10
CA PHE A 62 8.08 -6.33 -0.01
C PHE A 62 8.28 -7.25 -1.22
N HIS A 63 8.76 -6.72 -2.35
CA HIS A 63 8.98 -7.50 -3.58
C HIS A 63 10.07 -8.57 -3.43
N VAL A 64 11.16 -8.28 -2.72
CA VAL A 64 12.36 -9.14 -2.64
C VAL A 64 12.06 -10.52 -2.05
N GLY A 65 11.00 -10.65 -1.24
CA GLY A 65 10.65 -11.91 -0.58
C GLY A 65 9.56 -12.76 -1.27
N ILE A 66 8.92 -12.27 -2.34
CA ILE A 66 7.70 -12.90 -2.87
C ILE A 66 7.74 -13.03 -4.40
N PRO A 67 7.84 -14.27 -4.95
CA PRO A 67 8.08 -14.45 -6.39
C PRO A 67 6.83 -14.28 -7.26
N LYS A 68 5.64 -14.68 -6.80
CA LYS A 68 4.42 -14.68 -7.65
C LYS A 68 3.44 -13.58 -7.26
N ASP A 69 2.87 -12.91 -8.26
CA ASP A 69 1.99 -11.75 -8.07
C ASP A 69 0.70 -12.07 -7.30
N TYR A 70 0.10 -13.25 -7.48
CA TYR A 70 -1.06 -13.65 -6.66
C TYR A 70 -0.69 -13.85 -5.18
N ILE A 71 0.55 -14.27 -4.89
CA ILE A 71 1.05 -14.39 -3.50
C ILE A 71 1.26 -12.98 -2.93
N LYS A 72 1.81 -12.05 -3.74
CA LYS A 72 1.97 -10.64 -3.35
C LYS A 72 0.63 -10.03 -2.98
N MET A 73 -0.39 -10.18 -3.81
CA MET A 73 -1.74 -9.67 -3.52
C MET A 73 -2.31 -10.24 -2.22
N LYS A 74 -2.12 -11.54 -1.93
CA LYS A 74 -2.54 -12.16 -0.67
C LYS A 74 -1.73 -11.70 0.54
N ALA A 75 -0.44 -11.47 0.36
CA ALA A 75 0.49 -11.13 1.45
C ALA A 75 0.50 -9.63 1.78
N PHE A 76 0.19 -8.77 0.81
CA PHE A 76 0.32 -7.32 0.94
C PHE A 76 -0.52 -6.72 2.07
N PRO A 77 -1.78 -7.13 2.31
CA PRO A 77 -2.56 -6.65 3.46
C PRO A 77 -1.88 -6.90 4.81
N PHE A 78 -1.03 -7.94 4.91
CA PHE A 78 -0.27 -8.22 6.12
C PHE A 78 1.00 -7.38 6.27
N SER A 79 1.45 -6.74 5.20
CA SER A 79 2.55 -5.77 5.22
C SER A 79 2.10 -4.35 5.64
N LEU A 80 0.79 -4.12 5.71
CA LEU A 80 0.22 -2.84 6.16
C LEU A 80 -0.16 -2.91 7.63
N ASP A 81 -0.12 -1.77 8.32
CA ASP A 81 -0.54 -1.64 9.71
C ASP A 81 -1.41 -0.41 9.96
N GLY A 82 -2.11 -0.42 11.10
CA GLY A 82 -2.99 0.65 11.57
C GLY A 82 -3.96 1.16 10.50
N ALA A 83 -4.07 2.48 10.39
CA ALA A 83 -5.00 3.15 9.47
C ALA A 83 -4.75 2.83 7.99
N THR A 84 -3.52 2.43 7.62
CA THR A 84 -3.21 2.04 6.24
C THR A 84 -3.77 0.68 5.90
N LYS A 85 -3.75 -0.25 6.86
CA LYS A 85 -4.41 -1.54 6.71
C LYS A 85 -5.92 -1.37 6.60
N ASP A 86 -6.52 -0.57 7.48
CA ASP A 86 -7.96 -0.29 7.45
C ASP A 86 -8.40 0.35 6.13
N TRP A 87 -7.60 1.29 5.61
CA TRP A 87 -7.84 1.90 4.29
C TRP A 87 -7.94 0.87 3.16
N LEU A 88 -7.05 -0.14 3.16
CA LEU A 88 -7.05 -1.18 2.13
C LEU A 88 -8.32 -2.04 2.22
N TYR A 89 -8.77 -2.39 3.44
CA TYR A 89 -10.01 -3.16 3.64
C TYR A 89 -11.26 -2.38 3.27
N LEU A 90 -11.23 -1.05 3.40
CA LEU A 90 -12.35 -0.17 3.00
C LEU A 90 -12.39 0.14 1.50
N GLN A 91 -11.40 -0.30 0.70
CA GLN A 91 -11.43 -0.09 -0.74
C GLN A 91 -12.59 -0.87 -1.37
N GLN A 92 -13.49 -0.17 -2.06
CA GLN A 92 -14.56 -0.79 -2.85
C GLN A 92 -14.07 -1.35 -4.20
N THR A 93 -12.81 -1.10 -4.54
CA THR A 93 -12.19 -1.50 -5.80
C THR A 93 -11.72 -2.95 -5.75
N LEU A 94 -12.11 -3.74 -6.75
CA LEU A 94 -11.56 -5.07 -6.97
C LEU A 94 -10.17 -4.97 -7.59
N PHE A 95 -9.17 -5.52 -6.91
CA PHE A 95 -7.82 -5.64 -7.46
C PHE A 95 -7.72 -6.91 -8.31
N ASN A 96 -7.65 -6.75 -9.63
CA ASN A 96 -7.50 -7.88 -10.56
C ASN A 96 -6.04 -8.28 -10.76
N THR A 97 -5.11 -7.34 -10.58
CA THR A 97 -3.67 -7.59 -10.73
C THR A 97 -2.87 -6.96 -9.58
N TRP A 98 -1.65 -7.47 -9.37
CA TRP A 98 -0.69 -6.83 -8.47
C TRP A 98 -0.31 -5.42 -8.94
N GLY A 99 -0.36 -5.17 -10.25
CA GLY A 99 -0.14 -3.84 -10.83
C GLY A 99 -1.17 -2.82 -10.35
N ASP A 100 -2.44 -3.19 -10.34
CA ASP A 100 -3.54 -2.31 -9.90
C ASP A 100 -3.43 -2.00 -8.41
N MET A 101 -3.17 -3.02 -7.57
CA MET A 101 -2.99 -2.85 -6.14
C MET A 101 -1.81 -1.91 -5.81
N LYS A 102 -0.67 -2.07 -6.49
CA LYS A 102 0.47 -1.14 -6.36
C LYS A 102 0.11 0.28 -6.77
N ARG A 103 -0.60 0.44 -7.89
CA ARG A 103 -0.99 1.76 -8.39
C ARG A 103 -1.87 2.48 -7.38
N THR A 104 -2.94 1.85 -6.91
CA THR A 104 -3.87 2.43 -5.93
C THR A 104 -3.18 2.74 -4.61
N PHE A 105 -2.25 1.89 -4.15
CA PHE A 105 -1.43 2.17 -2.98
C PHE A 105 -0.57 3.42 -3.16
N LEU A 106 0.14 3.54 -4.29
CA LEU A 106 0.98 4.71 -4.57
C LEU A 106 0.16 5.99 -4.76
N GLU A 107 -0.99 5.94 -5.43
CA GLU A 107 -1.88 7.09 -5.58
C GLU A 107 -2.35 7.64 -4.22
N LYS A 108 -2.59 6.74 -3.25
CA LYS A 108 -3.00 7.12 -1.90
C LYS A 108 -1.86 7.72 -1.06
N PHE A 109 -0.70 7.07 -1.03
CA PHE A 109 0.38 7.40 -0.09
C PHE A 109 1.52 8.20 -0.71
N PHE A 110 1.55 8.30 -2.03
CA PHE A 110 2.50 9.12 -2.80
C PHE A 110 1.78 9.88 -3.93
N PRO A 111 0.87 10.81 -3.58
CA PRO A 111 0.06 11.50 -4.58
C PRO A 111 0.92 12.38 -5.50
N ALA A 112 0.39 12.67 -6.69
CA ALA A 112 1.04 13.53 -7.68
C ALA A 112 1.41 14.92 -7.11
N SER A 113 0.63 15.44 -6.16
CA SER A 113 0.93 16.69 -5.45
C SER A 113 2.26 16.63 -4.68
N ARG A 114 2.55 15.49 -4.03
CA ARG A 114 3.84 15.27 -3.34
C ARG A 114 4.99 15.26 -4.34
N THR A 115 4.81 14.60 -5.49
CA THR A 115 5.79 14.60 -6.58
C THR A 115 6.04 16.02 -7.10
N ALA A 116 5.00 16.81 -7.30
CA ALA A 116 5.10 18.20 -7.75
C ALA A 116 5.85 19.09 -6.74
N THR A 117 5.59 18.90 -5.44
CA THR A 117 6.31 19.61 -4.37
C THR A 117 7.79 19.27 -4.39
N ILE A 118 8.16 17.98 -4.44
CA ILE A 118 9.56 17.55 -4.49
C ILE A 118 10.27 18.15 -5.71
N ARG A 119 9.64 18.10 -6.89
CA ARG A 119 10.20 18.72 -8.11
C ARG A 119 10.41 20.22 -7.95
N LYS A 120 9.46 20.93 -7.33
CA LYS A 120 9.57 22.36 -7.06
C LYS A 120 10.72 22.66 -6.08
N GLU A 121 10.89 21.84 -5.05
CA GLU A 121 12.00 21.97 -4.09
C GLU A 121 13.34 21.73 -4.77
N ILE A 122 13.47 20.70 -5.61
CA ILE A 122 14.69 20.43 -6.41
C ILE A 122 15.04 21.63 -7.29
N CYS A 123 14.07 22.15 -8.06
CA CYS A 123 14.31 23.31 -8.93
C CYS A 123 14.61 24.60 -8.15
N GLY A 124 14.07 24.74 -6.93
CA GLY A 124 14.26 25.91 -6.07
C GLY A 124 15.48 25.82 -5.16
N MET A 125 16.20 24.70 -5.17
CA MET A 125 17.24 24.42 -4.19
C MET A 125 18.48 25.29 -4.40
N ARG A 126 18.88 26.02 -3.36
CA ARG A 126 20.07 26.88 -3.36
C ARG A 126 21.04 26.47 -2.26
N GLN A 127 22.32 26.70 -2.51
CA GLN A 127 23.36 26.57 -1.48
C GLN A 127 23.16 27.66 -0.42
N HIS A 128 23.19 27.29 0.86
CA HIS A 128 23.09 28.25 1.95
C HIS A 128 24.43 28.95 2.19
N THR A 129 24.40 30.16 2.76
CA THR A 129 25.59 31.01 2.99
C THR A 129 26.68 30.36 3.85
N ARG A 130 26.35 29.36 4.66
CA ARG A 130 27.29 28.64 5.54
C ARG A 130 27.44 27.15 5.19
N GLU A 131 26.81 26.71 4.10
CA GLU A 131 26.84 25.33 3.65
C GLU A 131 28.00 25.15 2.66
N THR A 132 28.82 24.13 2.87
CA THR A 132 29.87 23.75 1.91
C THR A 132 29.24 23.17 0.63
N LEU A 133 30.01 23.14 -0.47
CA LEU A 133 29.52 22.53 -1.70
C LEU A 133 29.19 21.03 -1.52
N HIS A 134 29.95 20.33 -0.67
CA HIS A 134 29.72 18.93 -0.36
C HIS A 134 28.39 18.72 0.38
N GLU A 135 28.12 19.50 1.43
CA GLU A 135 26.86 19.41 2.17
C GLU A 135 25.65 19.75 1.29
N TYR A 136 25.78 20.77 0.43
CA TYR A 136 24.76 21.08 -0.57
C TYR A 136 24.51 19.90 -1.51
N TRP A 137 25.58 19.29 -2.03
CA TRP A 137 25.51 18.12 -2.91
C TRP A 137 24.84 16.92 -2.24
N GLU A 138 25.18 16.64 -0.98
CA GLU A 138 24.52 15.57 -0.21
C GLU A 138 23.04 15.84 0.00
N ARG A 139 22.67 17.07 0.36
CA ARG A 139 21.27 17.46 0.52
C ARG A 139 20.50 17.34 -0.80
N PHE A 140 21.14 17.72 -1.91
CA PHE A 140 20.53 17.69 -3.24
C PHE A 140 20.26 16.25 -3.67
N ASN A 141 21.26 15.38 -3.55
CA ASN A 141 21.11 13.97 -3.86
C ASN A 141 20.10 13.27 -2.97
N LYS A 142 20.05 13.64 -1.68
CA LYS A 142 19.04 13.12 -0.75
C LYS A 142 17.64 13.50 -1.20
N LEU A 143 17.43 14.74 -1.65
CA LEU A 143 16.14 15.19 -2.18
C LEU A 143 15.80 14.49 -3.51
N CYS A 144 16.76 14.38 -4.44
CA CYS A 144 16.61 13.63 -5.69
C CYS A 144 16.22 12.17 -5.46
N ALA A 145 16.80 11.50 -4.45
CA ALA A 145 16.48 10.12 -4.09
C ALA A 145 15.04 9.94 -3.59
N THR A 146 14.37 11.01 -3.12
CA THR A 146 12.95 10.96 -2.74
C THR A 146 11.99 11.15 -3.90
N CYS A 147 12.49 11.46 -5.11
CA CYS A 147 11.69 11.53 -6.32
C CYS A 147 11.70 10.16 -7.01
N PRO A 148 10.60 9.38 -6.97
CA PRO A 148 10.55 8.05 -7.57
C PRO A 148 10.53 8.07 -9.10
N HIS A 149 10.42 9.25 -9.71
CA HIS A 149 10.40 9.48 -11.16
C HIS A 149 11.47 10.53 -11.52
N HIS A 150 12.73 10.13 -11.41
CA HIS A 150 13.86 10.93 -11.86
C HIS A 150 14.06 10.85 -13.38
#